data_AF-A0A2V7PSK8-F1
#
_entry.id   AF-A0A2V7PSK8-F1
#
_cell.length_a   1.000
_cell.length_b   1.000
_cell.length_c   1.000
_cell.angle_alpha   90.00
_cell.angle_beta   90.00
_cell.angle_gamma   90.00
#
_symmetry.space_group_name_H-M   'P 1'
#
loop_
_entity.id
_entity.type
_entity.pdbx_description
1 polymer ?
#
loop_
_entity_poly.entity_id
_entity_poly.type
_entity_poly.pdbx_seq_one_letter_code
_entity_poly.pdbx_strand_id
1 'polypeptide(L)'
;MVAGTWWGPRGKAGAPPYLVSLESDIAKELDVKLGDEIMWDVSGAEVRTRIANLRDVQWDRFQTNFFVVFQSGALESAPHMLVTLVRADSASERGRLQRLIAERFPNVTAIDLSQVQAALDAMVRKASLIVRFLALFSLATGAIVLERVREAVLLKTLGATRGQVLRILIAEYVALGVLAALASVALATAAGWALARWVFEAPFAVPAIPLGGLTLLLIAITLAVGLWNSAEILKRTPLAVLREE
;
A
#
# COMPACT_ATOMS: atom_id res chain seq x y z
N MET A 1 3.78 -4.22 -27.92
CA MET A 1 5.03 -4.14 -28.71
C MET A 1 5.12 -2.72 -29.24
N VAL A 2 6.28 -2.08 -29.14
CA VAL A 2 6.43 -0.63 -29.40
C VAL A 2 7.14 -0.38 -30.73
N ALA A 3 8.19 -1.14 -31.05
CA ALA A 3 8.94 -0.99 -32.30
C ALA A 3 9.68 -2.27 -32.71
N GLY A 4 9.99 -2.43 -34.01
CA GLY A 4 10.77 -3.54 -34.55
C GLY A 4 9.96 -4.77 -34.96
N THR A 5 10.64 -5.88 -35.25
CA THR A 5 10.03 -7.15 -35.67
C THR A 5 10.57 -8.32 -34.85
N TRP A 6 9.74 -9.34 -34.64
CA TRP A 6 10.19 -10.59 -34.05
C TRP A 6 10.98 -11.41 -35.07
N TRP A 7 12.03 -12.08 -34.61
CA TRP A 7 12.64 -13.16 -35.39
C TRP A 7 11.61 -14.28 -35.54
N GLY A 8 11.43 -14.81 -36.76
CA GLY A 8 10.41 -15.81 -37.04
C GLY A 8 10.59 -17.10 -36.20
N PRO A 9 9.55 -17.96 -36.10
CA PRO A 9 9.51 -19.13 -35.23
C PRO A 9 10.58 -20.21 -35.50
N ARG A 10 11.38 -20.07 -36.56
CA ARG A 10 12.52 -20.94 -36.91
C ARG A 10 13.87 -20.23 -36.89
N GLY A 11 13.95 -19.02 -36.35
CA GLY A 11 15.21 -18.30 -36.17
C GLY A 11 16.08 -18.97 -35.10
N LYS A 12 16.58 -20.19 -35.34
CA LYS A 12 17.78 -20.67 -34.65
C LYS A 12 18.92 -19.78 -35.09
N ALA A 13 19.64 -19.22 -34.14
CA ALA A 13 20.76 -18.37 -34.45
C ALA A 13 21.84 -19.17 -35.20
N GLY A 14 22.25 -18.68 -36.37
CA GLY A 14 23.33 -19.28 -37.15
C GLY A 14 24.72 -18.87 -36.64
N ALA A 15 24.85 -17.62 -36.17
CA ALA A 15 26.07 -17.07 -35.56
C ALA A 15 25.74 -15.76 -34.79
N PRO A 16 26.58 -15.33 -33.83
CA PRO A 16 26.48 -14.01 -33.21
C PRO A 16 26.64 -12.87 -34.24
N PRO A 17 26.06 -11.68 -34.03
CA PRO A 17 25.27 -11.27 -32.85
C PRO A 17 23.86 -11.85 -32.85
N TYR A 18 23.43 -12.36 -31.69
CA TYR A 18 22.08 -12.92 -31.49
C TYR A 18 21.03 -11.81 -31.44
N LEU A 19 19.81 -12.06 -31.90
CA LEU A 19 18.73 -11.08 -31.79
C LEU A 19 18.14 -11.09 -30.38
N VAL A 20 17.83 -9.89 -29.87
CA VAL A 20 17.23 -9.71 -28.55
C VAL A 20 16.03 -8.78 -28.61
N SER A 21 15.02 -9.09 -27.78
CA SER A 21 13.86 -8.25 -27.56
C SER A 21 13.95 -7.61 -26.18
N LEU A 22 14.00 -6.29 -26.14
CA LEU A 22 14.23 -5.51 -24.92
C LEU A 22 12.97 -4.77 -24.50
N GLU A 23 12.76 -4.63 -23.21
CA GLU A 23 11.72 -3.75 -22.66
C GLU A 23 12.05 -2.28 -22.92
N SER A 24 11.04 -1.49 -23.24
CA SER A 24 11.20 -0.09 -23.67
C SER A 24 11.73 0.80 -22.56
N ASP A 25 11.39 0.54 -21.30
CA ASP A 25 11.89 1.34 -20.18
C ASP A 25 13.33 1.00 -19.83
N ILE A 26 13.72 -0.29 -19.89
CA ILE A 26 15.13 -0.70 -19.79
C ILE A 26 15.96 -0.13 -20.95
N ALA A 27 15.41 -0.11 -22.16
CA ALA A 27 16.10 0.48 -23.31
C ALA A 27 16.39 1.98 -23.10
N LYS A 28 15.46 2.72 -22.50
CA LYS A 28 15.67 4.13 -22.14
C LYS A 28 16.70 4.29 -21.03
N GLU A 29 16.66 3.44 -20.01
CA GLU A 29 17.58 3.50 -18.87
C GLU A 29 19.03 3.18 -19.27
N LEU A 30 19.20 2.24 -20.20
CA LEU A 30 20.51 1.88 -20.78
C LEU A 30 20.96 2.84 -21.90
N ASP A 31 20.13 3.81 -22.29
CA ASP A 31 20.34 4.73 -23.43
C ASP A 31 20.65 4.00 -24.77
N VAL A 32 19.93 2.91 -25.03
CA VAL A 32 20.10 2.08 -26.23
C VAL A 32 18.89 2.18 -27.16
N LYS A 33 19.15 2.06 -28.47
CA LYS A 33 18.15 2.17 -29.54
C LYS A 33 17.98 0.86 -30.28
N LEU A 34 16.88 0.77 -31.02
CA LEU A 34 16.63 -0.35 -31.92
C LEU A 34 17.80 -0.51 -32.90
N GLY A 35 18.37 -1.71 -32.98
CA GLY A 35 19.52 -2.02 -33.83
C GLY A 35 20.89 -1.95 -33.14
N ASP A 36 20.98 -1.41 -31.92
CA ASP A 36 22.24 -1.35 -31.18
C ASP A 36 22.69 -2.74 -30.71
N GLU A 37 24.01 -2.89 -30.54
CA GLU A 37 24.63 -4.12 -30.04
C GLU A 37 24.93 -4.02 -28.55
N ILE A 38 24.57 -5.06 -27.80
CA ILE A 38 24.85 -5.19 -26.37
C ILE A 38 25.60 -6.49 -26.14
N MET A 39 26.71 -6.39 -25.40
CA MET A 39 27.42 -7.54 -24.85
C MET A 39 26.91 -7.81 -23.44
N TRP A 40 26.34 -8.98 -23.24
CA TRP A 40 25.87 -9.43 -21.93
C TRP A 40 26.89 -10.37 -21.32
N ASP A 41 27.15 -10.22 -20.02
CA ASP A 41 27.84 -11.23 -19.22
C ASP A 41 26.78 -11.99 -18.41
N VAL A 42 26.56 -13.26 -18.73
CA VAL A 42 25.62 -14.13 -18.03
C VAL A 42 26.40 -15.18 -17.26
N SER A 43 26.74 -14.88 -16.00
CA SER A 43 27.50 -15.77 -15.11
C SER A 43 28.86 -16.20 -15.69
N GLY A 44 29.56 -15.29 -16.37
CA GLY A 44 30.85 -15.52 -17.01
C GLY A 44 30.77 -15.93 -18.48
N ALA A 45 29.57 -16.13 -19.03
CA ALA A 45 29.37 -16.37 -20.45
C ALA A 45 29.04 -15.06 -21.19
N GLU A 46 29.93 -14.63 -22.08
CA GLU A 46 29.71 -13.45 -22.91
C GLU A 46 28.75 -13.76 -24.08
N VAL A 47 27.66 -13.02 -24.17
CA VAL A 47 26.64 -13.17 -25.22
C VAL A 47 26.50 -11.85 -25.97
N ARG A 48 26.99 -11.80 -27.21
CA ARG A 48 26.85 -10.62 -28.09
C ARG A 48 25.47 -10.62 -28.75
N THR A 49 24.70 -9.54 -28.55
CA THR A 49 23.33 -9.41 -29.05
C THR A 49 23.11 -8.13 -29.83
N ARG A 50 22.05 -8.09 -30.63
CA ARG A 50 21.53 -6.90 -31.33
C ARG A 50 20.04 -6.72 -31.05
N ILE A 51 19.62 -5.50 -30.72
CA ILE A 51 18.22 -5.20 -30.38
C ILE A 51 17.34 -5.28 -31.64
N ALA A 52 16.47 -6.28 -31.71
CA ALA A 52 15.58 -6.52 -32.85
C ALA A 52 14.20 -5.89 -32.69
N ASN A 53 13.71 -5.79 -31.45
CA ASN A 53 12.45 -5.12 -31.14
C ASN A 53 12.41 -4.61 -29.69
N LEU A 54 11.55 -3.60 -29.50
CA LEU A 54 11.24 -3.01 -28.20
C LEU A 54 9.81 -3.37 -27.79
N ARG A 55 9.64 -3.82 -26.55
CA ARG A 55 8.36 -4.24 -25.97
C ARG A 55 7.93 -3.33 -24.84
N ASP A 56 6.63 -3.20 -24.71
CA ASP A 56 6.00 -2.63 -23.52
C ASP A 56 5.51 -3.81 -22.69
N VAL A 57 5.91 -3.86 -21.41
CA VAL A 57 5.72 -5.02 -20.53
C VAL A 57 4.87 -4.63 -19.34
N GLN A 58 3.73 -5.30 -19.20
CA GLN A 58 2.77 -5.07 -18.12
C GLN A 58 3.17 -5.89 -16.89
N TRP A 59 3.96 -5.29 -16.00
CA TRP A 59 4.40 -5.89 -14.74
C TRP A 59 3.31 -5.98 -13.66
N ASP A 60 2.17 -5.33 -13.86
CA ASP A 60 0.99 -5.41 -13.00
C ASP A 60 0.25 -6.76 -13.12
N ARG A 61 0.56 -7.55 -14.17
CA ARG A 61 0.02 -8.90 -14.35
C ARG A 61 0.97 -9.94 -13.78
N PHE A 62 0.41 -10.88 -13.00
CA PHE A 62 1.10 -12.08 -12.51
C PHE A 62 1.32 -13.10 -13.63
N GLN A 63 2.20 -12.78 -14.58
CA GLN A 63 2.64 -13.63 -15.67
C GLN A 63 4.16 -13.65 -15.71
N THR A 64 4.76 -14.68 -16.33
CA THR A 64 6.21 -14.70 -16.54
C THR A 64 6.58 -13.61 -17.54
N ASN A 65 7.07 -12.49 -17.02
CA ASN A 65 7.58 -11.38 -17.81
C ASN A 65 9.11 -11.36 -17.69
N PHE A 66 9.77 -10.95 -18.78
CA PHE A 66 11.22 -10.83 -18.85
C PHE A 66 11.58 -9.48 -19.45
N PHE A 67 12.55 -8.78 -18.84
CA PHE A 67 13.13 -7.53 -19.35
C PHE A 67 13.79 -7.75 -20.72
N VAL A 68 14.46 -8.90 -20.88
CA VAL A 68 15.25 -9.26 -22.05
C VAL A 68 14.82 -10.65 -22.51
N VAL A 69 14.44 -10.79 -23.77
CA VAL A 69 14.13 -12.10 -24.38
C VAL A 69 15.13 -12.36 -25.50
N PHE A 70 15.88 -13.44 -25.37
CA PHE A 70 16.92 -13.83 -26.31
C PHE A 70 16.38 -14.74 -27.40
N GLN A 71 16.96 -14.65 -28.60
CA GLN A 71 16.76 -15.63 -29.66
C GLN A 71 17.21 -17.02 -29.21
N SER A 72 16.52 -18.07 -29.68
CA SER A 72 16.89 -19.46 -29.38
C SER A 72 18.31 -19.77 -29.88
N GLY A 73 19.12 -20.36 -29.00
CA GLY A 73 20.54 -20.65 -29.24
C GLY A 73 21.52 -19.64 -28.62
N ALA A 74 21.05 -18.47 -28.16
CA ALA A 74 21.92 -17.43 -27.62
C ALA A 74 22.46 -17.72 -26.21
N LEU A 75 21.75 -18.51 -25.42
CA LEU A 75 22.05 -18.79 -24.00
C LEU A 75 22.48 -20.25 -23.76
N GLU A 76 22.84 -21.01 -24.80
CA GLU A 76 23.20 -22.43 -24.64
C GLU A 76 24.50 -22.63 -23.82
N SER A 77 25.41 -21.65 -23.85
CA SER A 77 26.66 -21.65 -23.09
C SER A 77 26.50 -21.13 -21.64
N ALA A 78 25.34 -20.58 -21.28
CA ALA A 78 25.10 -19.99 -19.97
C ALA A 78 24.30 -20.93 -19.05
N PRO A 79 24.56 -20.94 -17.73
CA PRO A 79 23.70 -21.62 -16.76
C PRO A 79 22.28 -21.05 -16.84
N HIS A 80 21.29 -21.90 -17.05
CA HIS A 80 19.88 -21.47 -17.14
C HIS A 80 19.00 -22.24 -16.16
N MET A 81 18.03 -21.53 -15.60
CA MET A 81 16.97 -22.10 -14.76
C MET A 81 15.66 -22.04 -15.54
N LEU A 82 14.93 -23.15 -15.56
CA LEU A 82 13.61 -23.21 -16.19
C LEU A 82 12.54 -22.80 -15.17
N VAL A 83 11.78 -21.77 -15.50
CA VAL A 83 10.63 -21.32 -14.72
C VAL A 83 9.36 -21.50 -15.54
N THR A 84 8.34 -22.08 -14.94
CA THR A 84 7.02 -22.23 -15.56
C THR A 84 5.93 -21.78 -14.61
N LEU A 85 4.86 -21.20 -15.15
CA LEU A 85 3.66 -20.88 -14.41
C LEU A 85 2.51 -21.75 -14.92
N VAL A 86 1.83 -22.41 -13.99
CA VAL A 86 0.64 -23.21 -14.26
C VAL A 86 -0.51 -22.59 -13.49
N ARG A 87 -1.61 -22.30 -14.20
CA ARG A 87 -2.87 -21.91 -13.56
C ARG A 87 -3.61 -23.18 -13.14
N ALA A 88 -4.10 -23.19 -11.91
CA ALA A 88 -4.99 -24.22 -11.40
C ALA A 88 -6.19 -23.51 -10.76
N ASP A 89 -7.38 -23.93 -11.13
CA ASP A 89 -8.61 -23.19 -10.84
C ASP A 89 -9.14 -23.47 -9.42
N SER A 90 -8.66 -24.54 -8.77
CA SER A 90 -9.08 -24.94 -7.43
C SER A 90 -7.91 -25.24 -6.50
N ALA A 91 -8.15 -25.08 -5.18
CA ALA A 91 -7.16 -25.39 -4.15
C ALA A 91 -6.82 -26.89 -4.10
N SER A 92 -7.79 -27.77 -4.37
CA SER A 92 -7.58 -29.22 -4.42
C SER A 92 -6.70 -29.61 -5.61
N GLU A 93 -6.91 -29.00 -6.77
CA GLU A 93 -6.07 -29.22 -7.95
C GLU A 93 -4.64 -28.72 -7.72
N ARG A 94 -4.46 -27.54 -7.12
CA ARG A 94 -3.15 -27.01 -6.72
C ARG A 94 -2.41 -27.97 -5.79
N GLY A 95 -3.07 -28.44 -4.73
CA GLY A 95 -2.47 -29.38 -3.79
C GLY A 95 -2.09 -30.72 -4.45
N ARG A 96 -2.92 -31.23 -5.36
CA ARG A 96 -2.60 -32.43 -6.14
C ARG A 96 -1.40 -32.21 -7.05
N LEU A 97 -1.33 -31.09 -7.76
CA LEU A 97 -0.23 -30.75 -8.65
C LEU A 97 1.09 -30.62 -7.88
N GLN A 98 1.08 -29.90 -6.76
CA GLN A 98 2.27 -29.75 -5.89
C GLN A 98 2.78 -31.10 -5.38
N ARG A 99 1.88 -31.98 -4.96
CA ARG A 99 2.24 -33.33 -4.51
C ARG A 99 2.87 -34.14 -5.64
N LEU A 100 2.26 -34.16 -6.82
CA LEU A 100 2.80 -34.87 -7.99
C LEU A 100 4.17 -34.34 -8.42
N ILE A 101 4.39 -33.02 -8.35
CA ILE A 101 5.69 -32.41 -8.63
C ILE A 101 6.72 -32.84 -7.59
N ALA A 102 6.39 -32.78 -6.30
CA ALA A 102 7.30 -33.19 -5.24
C ALA A 102 7.68 -34.68 -5.31
N GLU A 103 6.73 -35.55 -5.68
CA GLU A 103 6.97 -36.99 -5.82
C GLU A 103 7.82 -37.34 -7.06
N ARG A 104 7.58 -36.67 -8.19
CA ARG A 104 8.19 -37.04 -9.48
C ARG A 104 9.44 -36.22 -9.83
N PHE A 105 9.55 -35.02 -9.28
CA PHE A 105 10.60 -34.04 -9.57
C PHE A 105 11.07 -33.35 -8.28
N PRO A 106 11.81 -34.06 -7.40
CA PRO A 106 12.27 -33.51 -6.11
C PRO A 106 13.25 -32.34 -6.25
N ASN A 107 13.82 -32.14 -7.45
CA ASN A 107 14.68 -31.02 -7.80
C ASN A 107 13.91 -29.77 -8.27
N VAL A 108 12.58 -29.82 -8.35
CA VAL A 108 11.74 -28.69 -8.79
C VAL A 108 11.07 -28.05 -7.58
N THR A 109 11.31 -26.76 -7.39
CA THR A 109 10.65 -25.98 -6.33
C THR A 109 9.30 -25.45 -6.84
N ALA A 110 8.20 -25.88 -6.21
CA ALA A 110 6.86 -25.37 -6.51
C ALA A 110 6.49 -24.25 -5.53
N ILE A 111 6.16 -23.06 -6.05
CA ILE A 111 5.77 -21.89 -5.25
C ILE A 111 4.29 -21.58 -5.50
N ASP A 112 3.51 -21.44 -4.43
CA ASP A 112 2.08 -21.11 -4.51
C ASP A 112 1.82 -19.60 -4.42
N LEU A 113 1.63 -18.98 -5.58
CA LEU A 113 1.33 -17.54 -5.66
C LEU A 113 -0.04 -17.17 -5.10
N SER A 114 -0.96 -18.13 -4.93
CA SER A 114 -2.30 -17.84 -4.37
C SER A 114 -2.26 -17.44 -2.90
N GLN A 115 -1.25 -17.90 -2.15
CA GLN A 115 -1.08 -17.54 -0.74
C GLN A 115 -0.69 -16.06 -0.61
N VAL A 116 0.20 -15.60 -1.48
CA VAL A 116 0.60 -14.19 -1.56
C VAL A 116 -0.60 -13.33 -1.93
N GLN A 117 -1.38 -13.74 -2.94
CA GLN A 117 -2.61 -13.04 -3.33
C GLN A 117 -3.62 -12.98 -2.18
N ALA A 118 -3.87 -14.10 -1.49
CA ALA A 118 -4.81 -14.15 -0.38
C ALA A 118 -4.39 -13.23 0.79
N ALA A 119 -3.09 -13.13 1.07
CA ALA A 119 -2.55 -12.22 2.06
C ALA A 119 -2.76 -10.76 1.67
N LEU A 120 -2.47 -10.39 0.41
CA LEU A 120 -2.74 -9.05 -0.13
C LEU A 120 -4.23 -8.70 -0.05
N ASP A 121 -5.10 -9.60 -0.48
CA ASP A 121 -6.55 -9.39 -0.40
C ASP A 121 -7.01 -9.21 1.06
N ALA A 122 -6.43 -9.96 2.00
CA ALA A 122 -6.72 -9.79 3.42
C ALA A 122 -6.29 -8.42 3.95
N MET A 123 -5.14 -7.91 3.52
CA MET A 123 -4.68 -6.57 3.87
C MET A 123 -5.60 -5.49 3.30
N VAL A 124 -5.95 -5.59 2.01
CA VAL A 124 -6.86 -4.64 1.35
C VAL A 124 -8.24 -4.66 2.02
N ARG A 125 -8.78 -5.84 2.36
CA ARG A 125 -10.05 -5.95 3.11
C ARG A 125 -9.98 -5.26 4.46
N LYS A 126 -8.90 -5.46 5.23
CA LYS A 126 -8.70 -4.79 6.52
C LYS A 126 -8.62 -3.26 6.36
N ALA A 127 -7.87 -2.79 5.37
CA ALA A 127 -7.80 -1.36 5.06
C ALA A 127 -9.17 -0.78 4.68
N SER A 128 -9.93 -1.48 3.84
CA SER A 128 -11.29 -1.07 3.48
C SER A 128 -12.23 -1.04 4.68
N LEU A 129 -12.11 -1.97 5.61
CA LEU A 129 -12.90 -1.99 6.84
C LEU A 129 -12.62 -0.74 7.70
N ILE A 130 -11.35 -0.37 7.84
CA ILE A 130 -10.95 0.85 8.57
C ILE A 130 -11.54 2.09 7.91
N VAL A 131 -11.41 2.22 6.58
CA VAL A 131 -11.97 3.37 5.84
C VAL A 131 -13.49 3.46 5.99
N ARG A 132 -14.21 2.32 5.88
CA ARG A 132 -15.66 2.27 6.09
C ARG A 132 -16.06 2.67 7.50
N PHE A 133 -15.32 2.19 8.50
CA PHE A 133 -15.53 2.56 9.89
C PHE A 133 -15.34 4.08 10.10
N LEU A 134 -14.27 4.66 9.56
CA LEU A 134 -14.01 6.09 9.61
C LEU A 134 -15.10 6.90 8.90
N ALA A 135 -15.58 6.44 7.75
CA ALA A 135 -16.67 7.10 7.02
C ALA A 135 -17.97 7.10 7.85
N LEU A 136 -18.36 5.95 8.42
CA LEU A 136 -19.54 5.84 9.27
C LEU A 136 -19.42 6.73 10.52
N PHE A 137 -18.26 6.70 11.16
CA PHE A 137 -17.97 7.53 12.33
C PHE A 137 -18.01 9.03 11.99
N SER A 138 -17.46 9.43 10.85
CA SER A 138 -17.51 10.82 10.37
C SER A 138 -18.94 11.27 10.09
N LEU A 139 -19.77 10.42 9.48
CA LEU A 139 -21.18 10.73 9.23
C LEU A 139 -21.95 10.90 10.55
N ALA A 140 -21.75 10.01 11.51
CA ALA A 140 -22.37 10.10 12.82
C ALA A 140 -21.94 11.38 13.57
N THR A 141 -20.64 11.70 13.54
CA THR A 141 -20.11 12.92 14.16
C THR A 141 -20.68 14.17 13.48
N GLY A 142 -20.76 14.18 12.14
CA GLY A 142 -21.36 15.27 11.37
C GLY A 142 -22.82 15.55 11.75
N ALA A 143 -23.62 14.50 11.96
CA ALA A 143 -24.99 14.64 12.43
C ALA A 143 -25.07 15.30 13.82
N ILE A 144 -24.22 14.90 14.77
CA ILE A 144 -24.17 15.48 16.13
C ILE A 144 -23.74 16.95 16.09
N VAL A 145 -22.79 17.32 15.23
CA VAL A 145 -22.32 18.70 15.11
C VAL A 145 -23.41 19.64 14.60
N LEU A 146 -24.29 19.18 13.70
CA LEU A 146 -25.42 19.98 13.21
C LEU A 146 -26.38 20.41 14.32
N GLU A 147 -26.60 19.56 15.32
CA GLU A 147 -27.45 19.90 16.48
C GLU A 147 -26.80 20.95 17.38
N ARG A 148 -25.47 20.88 17.57
CA ARG A 148 -24.72 21.85 18.40
C ARG A 148 -24.72 23.28 17.85
N VAL A 149 -24.87 23.47 16.54
CA VAL A 149 -24.96 24.82 15.94
C VAL A 149 -26.21 25.56 16.44
N ARG A 150 -27.32 24.86 16.72
CA ARG A 150 -28.54 25.47 17.27
C ARG A 150 -28.34 25.92 18.73
N GLU A 151 -27.63 25.16 19.55
CA GLU A 151 -27.36 25.51 20.95
C GLU A 151 -26.36 26.67 21.09
N ALA A 152 -25.36 26.74 20.22
CA ALA A 152 -24.35 27.80 20.26
C ALA A 152 -24.94 29.21 19.98
N VAL A 153 -26.03 29.28 19.21
CA VAL A 153 -26.75 30.54 18.93
C VAL A 153 -27.49 31.05 20.18
N LEU A 154 -28.04 30.15 21.01
CA LEU A 154 -28.72 30.49 22.27
C LEU A 154 -27.77 31.00 23.37
N LEU A 155 -26.52 30.55 23.38
CA LEU A 155 -25.52 31.01 24.35
C LEU A 155 -24.97 32.42 24.02
N LYS A 156 -24.95 32.80 22.74
CA LYS A 156 -24.55 34.16 22.31
C LYS A 156 -25.61 35.21 22.66
N THR A 157 -26.90 34.86 22.73
CA THR A 157 -27.97 35.80 23.12
C THR A 157 -27.95 36.12 24.62
N LEU A 158 -27.29 35.30 25.45
CA LEU A 158 -27.15 35.48 26.90
C LEU A 158 -25.96 36.37 27.32
N GLY A 159 -25.21 36.96 26.37
CA GLY A 159 -24.24 38.03 26.68
C GLY A 159 -22.84 37.59 27.16
N ALA A 160 -22.43 36.35 26.90
CA ALA A 160 -21.11 35.85 27.31
C ALA A 160 -19.94 36.60 26.64
N THR A 161 -18.92 36.98 27.42
CA THR A 161 -17.71 37.64 26.89
C THR A 161 -16.80 36.66 26.14
N ARG A 162 -16.16 37.10 25.05
CA ARG A 162 -15.29 36.24 24.20
C ARG A 162 -14.22 35.47 24.96
N GLY A 163 -13.65 36.05 26.03
CA GLY A 163 -12.61 35.42 26.84
C GLY A 163 -13.12 34.31 27.77
N GLN A 164 -14.35 34.43 28.28
CA GLN A 164 -14.98 33.37 29.09
C GLN A 164 -15.33 32.17 28.21
N VAL A 165 -15.89 32.41 27.02
CA VAL A 165 -16.24 31.34 26.06
C VAL A 165 -15.00 30.57 25.62
N LEU A 166 -13.88 31.25 25.35
CA LEU A 166 -12.63 30.58 24.96
C LEU A 166 -12.08 29.69 26.08
N ARG A 167 -12.11 30.13 27.35
CA ARG A 167 -11.64 29.31 28.48
C ARG A 167 -12.49 28.05 28.68
N ILE A 168 -13.81 28.17 28.53
CA ILE A 168 -14.72 27.03 28.63
C ILE A 168 -14.44 26.02 27.51
N LEU A 169 -14.29 26.48 26.26
CA LEU A 169 -13.97 25.62 25.12
C LEU A 169 -12.62 24.92 25.27
N ILE A 170 -11.58 25.64 25.71
CA ILE A 170 -10.27 25.03 25.99
C ILE A 170 -10.40 23.94 27.05
N ALA A 171 -11.12 24.19 28.15
CA ALA A 171 -11.32 23.20 29.20
C ALA A 171 -12.08 21.95 28.69
N GLU A 172 -13.13 22.14 27.89
CA GLU A 172 -13.89 21.04 27.27
C GLU A 172 -13.01 20.20 26.34
N TYR A 173 -12.27 20.83 25.42
CA TYR A 173 -11.41 20.11 24.48
C TYR A 173 -10.21 19.44 25.14
N VAL A 174 -9.63 20.03 26.19
CA VAL A 174 -8.58 19.38 26.98
C VAL A 174 -9.15 18.16 27.69
N ALA A 175 -10.32 18.26 28.32
CA ALA A 175 -10.96 17.13 28.99
C ALA A 175 -11.26 15.98 27.99
N LEU A 176 -11.82 16.31 26.82
CA LEU A 176 -12.07 15.33 25.75
C LEU A 176 -10.77 14.70 25.23
N GLY A 177 -9.73 15.51 25.00
CA GLY A 177 -8.41 15.04 24.57
C GLY A 177 -7.77 14.09 25.58
N VAL A 178 -7.84 14.40 26.88
CA VAL A 178 -7.29 13.54 27.95
C VAL A 178 -8.03 12.22 28.01
N LEU A 179 -9.37 12.22 27.99
CA LEU A 179 -10.16 10.98 28.01
C LEU A 179 -9.88 10.10 26.79
N ALA A 180 -9.82 10.71 25.59
CA ALA A 180 -9.49 10.01 24.36
C ALA A 180 -8.08 9.42 24.39
N ALA A 181 -7.09 10.18 24.88
CA ALA A 181 -5.72 9.72 24.96
C ALA A 181 -5.55 8.58 25.98
N LEU A 182 -6.21 8.65 27.14
CA LEU A 182 -6.21 7.55 28.13
C LEU A 182 -6.82 6.27 27.54
N ALA A 183 -7.98 6.38 26.87
CA ALA A 183 -8.62 5.24 26.21
C ALA A 183 -7.72 4.66 25.11
N SER A 184 -7.07 5.52 24.32
CA SER A 184 -6.14 5.11 23.27
C SER A 184 -4.92 4.37 23.82
N VAL A 185 -4.27 4.90 24.86
CA VAL A 185 -3.11 4.27 25.50
C VAL A 185 -3.49 2.92 26.11
N ALA A 186 -4.65 2.84 26.78
CA ALA A 186 -5.14 1.59 27.34
C ALA A 186 -5.36 0.52 26.26
N LEU A 187 -6.06 0.87 25.17
CA LEU A 187 -6.32 -0.04 24.05
C LEU A 187 -5.04 -0.46 23.32
N ALA A 188 -4.15 0.48 23.04
CA ALA A 188 -2.88 0.21 22.37
C ALA A 188 -1.98 -0.70 23.22
N THR A 189 -1.92 -0.47 24.53
CA THR A 189 -1.13 -1.29 25.44
C THR A 189 -1.72 -2.70 25.55
N ALA A 190 -3.05 -2.83 25.66
CA ALA A 190 -3.72 -4.12 25.70
C ALA A 190 -3.53 -4.92 24.40
N ALA A 191 -3.68 -4.26 23.24
CA ALA A 191 -3.45 -4.89 21.95
C ALA A 191 -1.98 -5.29 21.74
N GLY A 192 -1.04 -4.44 22.14
CA GLY A 192 0.40 -4.73 22.10
C GLY A 192 0.77 -5.92 22.99
N TRP A 193 0.23 -5.96 24.21
CA TRP A 193 0.41 -7.08 25.14
C TRP A 193 -0.15 -8.40 24.57
N ALA A 194 -1.37 -8.36 24.01
CA ALA A 194 -2.00 -9.52 23.38
C ALA A 194 -1.18 -10.08 22.22
N LEU A 195 -0.68 -9.21 21.34
CA LEU A 195 0.18 -9.59 20.22
C LEU A 195 1.50 -10.18 20.70
N ALA A 196 2.16 -9.54 21.66
CA ALA A 196 3.40 -10.03 22.23
C ALA A 196 3.23 -11.43 22.85
N ARG A 197 2.12 -11.67 23.54
CA ARG A 197 1.86 -12.94 24.24
C ARG A 197 1.42 -14.08 23.34
N TRP A 198 0.58 -13.81 22.34
CA TRP A 198 -0.05 -14.86 21.51
C TRP A 198 0.55 -15.02 20.12
N VAL A 199 1.20 -13.99 19.58
CA VAL A 199 1.76 -14.03 18.22
C VAL A 199 3.28 -14.12 18.26
N PHE A 200 3.93 -13.30 19.07
CA PHE A 200 5.39 -13.17 19.05
C PHE A 200 6.11 -13.97 20.15
N GLU A 201 5.39 -14.52 21.13
CA GLU A 201 5.94 -15.22 22.30
C GLU A 201 7.09 -14.45 22.99
N ALA A 202 7.03 -13.12 22.94
CA ALA A 202 8.10 -12.22 23.36
C ALA A 202 7.75 -11.49 24.67
N PRO A 203 8.75 -11.13 25.50
CA PRO A 203 8.51 -10.29 26.67
C PRO A 203 7.99 -8.92 26.23
N PHE A 204 6.85 -8.50 26.79
CA PHE A 204 6.24 -7.20 26.51
C PHE A 204 6.69 -6.17 27.55
N ALA A 205 7.29 -5.08 27.08
CA ALA A 205 7.60 -3.92 27.91
C ALA A 205 6.80 -2.71 27.40
N VAL A 206 6.17 -1.97 28.31
CA VAL A 206 5.41 -0.78 27.98
C VAL A 206 6.39 0.37 27.71
N PRO A 207 6.44 0.92 26.49
CA PRO A 207 7.37 2.01 26.18
C PRO A 207 6.75 3.33 26.66
N ALA A 208 6.91 3.64 27.95
CA ALA A 208 6.25 4.77 28.61
C ALA A 208 6.60 6.14 27.99
N ILE A 209 7.85 6.34 27.56
CA ILE A 209 8.32 7.60 26.97
C ILE A 209 7.59 7.92 25.65
N PRO A 210 7.61 7.06 24.61
CA PRO A 210 6.89 7.35 23.37
C PRO A 210 5.36 7.36 23.56
N LEU A 211 4.81 6.55 24.48
CA LEU A 211 3.39 6.62 24.82
C LEU A 211 3.01 7.98 25.42
N GLY A 212 3.83 8.51 26.33
CA GLY A 212 3.65 9.86 26.89
C GLY A 212 3.70 10.95 25.81
N GLY A 213 4.66 10.86 24.89
CA GLY A 213 4.76 11.76 23.74
C GLY A 213 3.51 11.71 22.84
N LEU A 214 3.03 10.52 22.50
CA LEU A 214 1.81 10.32 21.72
C LEU A 214 0.55 10.84 22.43
N THR A 215 0.46 10.66 23.75
CA THR A 215 -0.65 11.15 24.57
C THR A 215 -0.72 12.67 24.52
N LEU A 216 0.42 13.35 24.73
CA LEU A 216 0.50 14.80 24.63
C LEU A 216 0.18 15.31 23.22
N LEU A 217 0.68 14.62 22.19
CA LEU A 217 0.39 14.95 20.80
C LEU A 217 -1.11 14.84 20.49
N LEU A 218 -1.78 13.77 20.96
CA LEU A 218 -3.22 13.60 20.79
C LEU A 218 -4.02 14.73 21.43
N ILE A 219 -3.71 15.07 22.68
CA ILE A 219 -4.37 16.18 23.39
C ILE A 219 -4.15 17.51 22.63
N ALA A 220 -2.92 17.76 22.17
CA ALA A 220 -2.60 18.97 21.42
C ALA A 220 -3.35 19.05 20.08
N ILE A 221 -3.45 17.93 19.34
CA ILE A 221 -4.21 17.86 18.09
C ILE A 221 -5.71 18.07 18.35
N THR A 222 -6.30 17.41 19.36
CA THR A 222 -7.71 17.60 19.72
C THR A 222 -8.01 19.05 20.07
N LEU A 223 -7.13 19.69 20.85
CA LEU A 223 -7.27 21.10 21.19
C LEU A 223 -7.14 22.00 19.96
N ALA A 224 -6.14 21.77 19.10
CA ALA A 224 -5.93 22.57 17.89
C ALA A 224 -7.13 22.48 16.93
N VAL A 225 -7.64 21.27 16.67
CA VAL A 225 -8.81 21.03 15.81
C VAL A 225 -10.08 21.61 16.42
N GLY A 226 -10.30 21.43 17.72
CA GLY A 226 -11.46 21.97 18.44
C GLY A 226 -11.50 23.50 18.41
N LEU A 227 -10.36 24.15 18.64
CA LEU A 227 -10.23 25.60 18.54
C LEU A 227 -10.38 26.11 17.11
N TRP A 228 -9.85 25.41 16.11
CA TRP A 228 -10.02 25.77 14.70
C TRP A 228 -11.49 25.76 14.29
N ASN A 229 -12.21 24.68 14.60
CA ASN A 229 -13.65 24.55 14.30
C ASN A 229 -14.48 25.60 15.05
N SER A 230 -14.18 25.83 16.33
CA SER A 230 -14.84 26.86 17.13
C SER A 230 -14.56 28.29 16.63
N ALA A 231 -13.37 28.56 16.10
CA ALA A 231 -13.03 29.86 15.53
C ALA A 231 -13.87 30.16 14.28
N GLU A 232 -14.24 29.14 13.50
CA GLU A 232 -15.13 29.28 12.34
C GLU A 232 -16.57 29.61 12.77
N ILE A 233 -17.06 28.96 13.84
CA ILE A 233 -18.38 29.24 14.45
C ILE A 233 -18.42 30.63 15.10
N LEU A 234 -17.32 31.08 15.72
CA LEU A 234 -17.20 32.40 16.32
C LEU A 234 -17.15 33.53 15.28
N LYS A 235 -16.56 33.27 14.10
CA LYS A 235 -16.51 34.20 12.96
C LYS A 235 -17.83 34.35 12.21
N ARG A 236 -18.76 33.40 12.30
CA ARG A 236 -20.11 33.58 11.74
C ARG A 236 -20.89 34.60 12.56
N THR A 237 -21.20 35.73 11.92
CA THR A 237 -21.96 36.84 12.48
C THR A 237 -23.43 36.41 12.69
N PRO A 238 -24.07 36.75 13.83
CA PRO A 238 -25.44 36.31 14.18
C PRO A 238 -26.55 36.67 13.17
N LEU A 239 -26.24 37.57 12.20
CA LEU A 239 -27.19 38.10 11.24
C LEU A 239 -27.44 37.20 10.01
N ALA A 240 -26.64 36.16 9.79
CA ALA A 240 -26.87 35.25 8.66
C ALA A 240 -27.98 34.21 8.93
N VAL A 241 -28.23 33.87 10.19
CA VAL A 241 -29.21 32.84 10.58
C VAL A 241 -30.62 33.42 10.76
N LEU A 242 -30.75 34.73 11.01
CA LEU A 242 -32.03 35.44 11.12
C LEU A 242 -32.58 35.92 9.76
N ARG A 243 -31.92 35.58 8.65
CA ARG A 243 -32.28 36.02 7.30
C ARG A 243 -32.69 34.86 6.37
N GLU A 244 -32.72 33.64 6.91
CA GLU A 244 -33.26 32.43 6.26
C GLU A 244 -34.66 32.05 6.78
N GLU A 245 -35.25 32.88 7.65
CA GLU A 245 -36.72 33.01 7.77
C GLU A 245 -37.22 34.15 6.87
#